data_AF-A0A7Y3K1U5-F1
#
_entry.id   AF-A0A7Y3K1U5-F1
#
_cell.length_a   1.000
_cell.length_b   1.000
_cell.length_c   1.000
_cell.angle_alpha   90.00
_cell.angle_beta   90.00
_cell.angle_gamma   90.00
#
_symmetry.space_group_name_H-M   'P 1'
#
loop_
_entity.id
_entity.type
_entity.pdbx_description
1 polymer ?
#
loop_
_entity_poly.entity_id
_entity_poly.type
_entity_poly.pdbx_seq_one_letter_code
_entity_poly.pdbx_strand_id
1 'polypeptide(L)' 'MQIDPKLIRDEYRREVQAFLDMLKTRCGQFRIDYMAAYTDVPWDKQIRELLQRTSRR' A
#
# COMPACT_ATOMS: atom_id res chain seq x y z
N MET A 1 -28.69 17.40 6.55
CA MET A 1 -28.10 16.05 6.70
C MET A 1 -26.79 16.21 7.46
N GLN A 2 -26.69 15.67 8.66
CA GLN A 2 -25.39 15.50 9.32
C GLN A 2 -24.75 14.23 8.75
N ILE A 3 -23.53 14.34 8.24
CA ILE A 3 -22.77 13.18 7.77
C ILE A 3 -21.91 12.71 8.94
N ASP A 4 -22.02 11.44 9.31
CA ASP A 4 -21.17 10.84 10.35
C ASP A 4 -19.73 10.70 9.84
N PRO A 5 -18.75 11.40 10.44
CA PRO A 5 -17.35 11.31 10.02
C PRO A 5 -16.76 9.89 10.18
N LYS A 6 -17.28 9.08 11.12
CA LYS A 6 -16.81 7.70 11.31
C LYS A 6 -17.20 6.84 10.11
N LEU A 7 -18.45 6.97 9.65
CA LEU A 7 -18.95 6.25 8.48
C LEU A 7 -18.12 6.57 7.23
N ILE A 8 -17.81 7.86 7.00
CA ILE A 8 -16.96 8.26 5.86
C ILE A 8 -15.57 7.63 5.97
N ARG A 9 -14.96 7.68 7.17
CA ARG A 9 -13.62 7.15 7.39
C ARG A 9 -13.58 5.64 7.15
N ASP A 10 -14.55 4.91 7.65
CA ASP A 10 -14.59 3.46 7.52
C ASP A 10 -14.80 3.04 6.07
N GLU A 11 -15.68 3.75 5.34
CA GLU A 11 -15.88 3.53 3.92
C GLU A 11 -14.61 3.83 3.11
N TYR A 12 -13.97 4.98 3.35
CA TYR A 12 -12.72 5.33 2.71
C TYR A 12 -11.63 4.28 2.93
N ARG A 13 -11.48 3.79 4.17
CA ARG A 13 -10.51 2.73 4.49
C ARG A 13 -10.81 1.43 3.74
N ARG A 14 -12.08 1.08 3.60
CA ARG A 14 -12.52 -0.09 2.83
C ARG A 14 -12.14 0.04 1.35
N GLU A 15 -12.44 1.19 0.73
CA GLU A 15 -12.12 1.45 -0.67
C GLU A 15 -10.60 1.45 -0.93
N VAL A 16 -9.83 2.11 -0.05
CA VAL A 16 -8.36 2.12 -0.15
C VAL A 16 -7.79 0.70 -0.02
N GLN A 17 -8.29 -0.10 0.91
CA GLN A 17 -7.82 -1.48 1.07
C GLN A 17 -8.11 -2.31 -0.20
N ALA A 18 -9.32 -2.19 -0.76
CA ALA A 18 -9.68 -2.87 -2.00
C ALA A 18 -8.78 -2.46 -3.18
N PHE A 19 -8.43 -1.18 -3.27
CA PHE A 19 -7.49 -0.67 -4.25
C PHE A 19 -6.08 -1.26 -4.09
N LEU A 20 -5.56 -1.32 -2.86
CA LEU A 20 -4.24 -1.91 -2.57
C LEU A 20 -4.20 -3.40 -2.89
N ASP A 21 -5.25 -4.15 -2.58
CA ASP A 21 -5.36 -5.58 -2.88
C ASP A 21 -5.41 -5.83 -4.40
N MET A 22 -6.12 -4.97 -5.14
CA MET A 22 -6.15 -5.01 -6.60
C MET A 22 -4.76 -4.74 -7.19
N LEU A 23 -4.04 -3.74 -6.70
CA LEU A 23 -2.67 -3.45 -7.13
C LEU A 23 -1.73 -4.63 -6.87
N LYS A 24 -1.75 -5.18 -5.66
CA LYS A 24 -0.94 -6.35 -5.28
C LYS A 24 -1.20 -7.54 -6.20
N THR A 25 -2.47 -7.79 -6.51
CA THR A 25 -2.87 -8.87 -7.42
C THR A 25 -2.31 -8.66 -8.83
N ARG A 26 -2.44 -7.45 -9.38
CA ARG A 26 -1.91 -7.12 -10.70
C ARG A 26 -0.39 -7.21 -10.76
N CYS A 27 0.33 -6.71 -9.75
CA CYS A 27 1.78 -6.86 -9.66
C CYS A 27 2.20 -8.34 -9.76
N GLY A 28 1.51 -9.23 -9.03
CA GLY A 28 1.74 -10.68 -9.11
C GLY A 28 1.53 -11.25 -10.52
N GLN A 29 0.49 -10.81 -11.24
CA GLN A 29 0.21 -11.26 -12.62
C GLN A 29 1.34 -10.89 -13.59
N PHE A 30 1.99 -9.74 -13.39
CA PHE A 30 3.09 -9.26 -14.23
C PHE A 30 4.48 -9.61 -13.70
N ARG A 31 4.59 -10.45 -12.66
CA ARG A 31 5.85 -10.78 -11.97
C ARG A 31 6.61 -9.55 -11.47
N ILE A 32 5.88 -8.53 -11.06
CA ILE A 32 6.40 -7.33 -10.42
C ILE A 32 6.33 -7.54 -8.91
N ASP A 33 7.44 -7.34 -8.20
CA ASP A 33 7.43 -7.37 -6.74
C ASP A 33 6.61 -6.19 -6.19
N TYR A 34 5.58 -6.50 -5.40
CA TYR A 34 4.78 -5.50 -4.71
C TYR A 34 5.36 -5.20 -3.32
N MET A 35 5.60 -3.93 -3.02
CA MET A 35 5.97 -3.45 -1.69
C MET A 35 5.13 -2.24 -1.32
N ALA A 36 4.51 -2.28 -0.14
CA ALA A 36 3.81 -1.14 0.42
C ALA A 36 4.83 -0.08 0.86
N ALA A 37 4.59 1.17 0.45
CA ALA A 37 5.34 2.32 0.92
C ALA A 37 4.46 3.16 1.85
N TYR A 38 4.99 3.53 3.01
CA TYR A 38 4.30 4.32 4.01
C TYR A 38 4.68 5.78 3.88
N THR A 39 3.70 6.68 3.91
CA THR A 39 3.92 8.12 3.67
C THR A 39 4.55 8.84 4.86
N ASP A 40 4.55 8.23 6.04
CA ASP A 40 5.19 8.70 7.27
C ASP A 40 6.66 8.28 7.39
N VAL A 41 7.15 7.45 6.47
CA VAL A 41 8.55 7.00 6.46
C VAL A 41 9.33 7.73 5.35
N PRO A 42 10.51 8.30 5.66
CA PRO A 42 11.40 8.87 4.65
C PRO A 42 11.71 7.88 3.51
N TRP A 43 11.64 8.37 2.28
CA TRP A 43 11.75 7.55 1.08
C TRP A 43 13.07 6.79 0.95
N ASP A 44 14.17 7.41 1.36
CA ASP A 44 15.51 6.82 1.39
C ASP A 44 15.59 5.59 2.29
N LYS A 45 14.90 5.59 3.43
CA LYS A 45 14.82 4.44 4.33
C LYS A 45 14.05 3.28 3.69
N GLN A 46 12.94 3.59 3.04
CA GLN A 46 12.09 2.60 2.39
C GLN A 46 12.79 1.92 1.20
N ILE A 47 13.49 2.71 0.37
CA ILE A 47 14.31 2.16 -0.73
C ILE A 47 15.42 1.27 -0.17
N ARG A 48 16.11 1.71 0.88
CA ARG A 48 17.20 0.92 1.45
C ARG A 48 16.72 -0.44 1.93
N GLU A 49 15.58 -0.50 2.61
CA GLU A 49 14.97 -1.76 3.05
C GLU A 49 14.57 -2.65 1.86
N LEU A 50 13.98 -2.05 0.81
CA LEU A 50 13.64 -2.77 -0.42
C LEU A 50 14.90 -3.40 -1.05
N LEU A 51 15.96 -2.62 -1.25
CA LEU A 51 17.21 -3.11 -1.86
C LEU A 51 17.85 -4.22 -1.02
N GLN A 52 17.80 -4.12 0.31
CA GLN A 52 18.29 -5.16 1.21
C GLN A 52 17.49 -6.46 1.10
N ARG A 53 16.16 -6.38 0.91
CA ARG A 53 15.31 -7.56 0.69
C ARG A 53 15.63 -8.22 -0.64
N THR A 54 15.77 -7.45 -1.71
CA THR A 54 16.05 -7.98 -3.05
C THR A 54 17.45 -8.56 -3.17
N SER A 55 18.46 -7.95 -2.53
CA SER A 55 19.84 -8.45 -2.54
C SER A 55 20.04 -9.79 -1.83
N ARG A 56 19.08 -10.25 -1.01
CA ARG A 56 19.13 -11.53 -0.29
C ARG A 56 18.41 -12.68 -1.01
N ARG A 57 17.71 -12.39 -2.11
CA ARG A 57 17.08 -13.36 -3.01
C ARG A 57 18.03 -13.76 -4.12
#